data_AF-A0A1M6PX50-F1
#
_entry.id   AF-A0A1M6PX50-F1
#
_cell.length_a   1.000
_cell.length_b   1.000
_cell.length_c   1.000
_cell.angle_alpha   90.00
_cell.angle_beta   90.00
_cell.angle_gamma   90.00
#
_symmetry.space_group_name_H-M   'P 1'
#
loop_
_entity.id
_entity.type
_entity.pdbx_description
1 polymer ?
#
loop_
_entity_poly.entity_id
_entity_poly.type
_entity_poly.pdbx_seq_one_letter_code
_entity_poly.pdbx_strand_id
1 'polypeptide(L)'
;MNLEISTIWFWIILGVTGIISGVVGYLFGKVNAGSDSDNSFQINLLEIENAKLKADLDTCKKRLSAAKPSKENVIDPPVPISKLAPTFHANEAKTAFGKSIKENDLKIVEGIGPKIEELFHKFDIKTWKALSETSADTCQEVLNSGGKRYRIHDPASWPMQAKMAYEGHWKQLAEWQEKHRAGKY
;
A
#
# COMPACT_ATOMS: atom_id res chain seq x y z
N MET A 1 -6.81 -70.99 -13.33
CA MET A 1 -5.91 -70.39 -12.31
C MET A 1 -5.71 -68.89 -12.46
N ASN A 2 -5.79 -68.29 -13.67
CA ASN A 2 -5.61 -66.83 -13.84
C ASN A 2 -6.79 -65.95 -13.32
N LEU A 3 -8.03 -66.47 -13.30
CA LEU A 3 -9.20 -65.68 -12.88
C LEU A 3 -9.25 -65.41 -11.37
N GLU A 4 -8.88 -66.41 -10.54
CA GLU A 4 -8.78 -66.28 -9.08
C GLU A 4 -7.68 -65.29 -8.65
N ILE A 5 -6.58 -65.23 -9.42
CA ILE A 5 -5.47 -64.30 -9.16
C ILE A 5 -5.88 -62.87 -9.47
N SER A 6 -6.64 -62.64 -10.55
CA SER A 6 -7.16 -61.32 -10.93
C SER A 6 -8.23 -60.79 -9.97
N THR A 7 -9.11 -61.66 -9.45
CA THR A 7 -10.11 -61.27 -8.44
C THR A 7 -9.44 -60.88 -7.13
N ILE A 8 -8.46 -61.65 -6.65
CA ILE A 8 -7.69 -61.31 -5.44
C ILE A 8 -6.94 -59.99 -5.62
N TRP A 9 -6.32 -59.76 -6.77
CA TRP A 9 -5.64 -58.50 -7.09
C TRP A 9 -6.56 -57.27 -7.09
N PHE A 10 -7.80 -57.42 -7.58
CA PHE A 10 -8.79 -56.34 -7.58
C PHE A 10 -9.15 -55.90 -6.15
N TRP A 11 -9.35 -56.84 -5.23
CA TRP A 11 -9.63 -56.54 -3.83
C TRP A 11 -8.43 -55.89 -3.11
N ILE A 12 -7.21 -56.28 -3.46
CA ILE A 12 -5.99 -55.65 -2.95
C ILE A 12 -5.91 -54.19 -3.41
N ILE A 13 -6.15 -53.91 -4.70
CA ILE A 13 -6.14 -52.54 -5.22
C ILE A 13 -7.21 -51.69 -4.52
N LEU A 14 -8.44 -52.21 -4.36
CA LEU A 14 -9.52 -51.49 -3.70
C LEU A 14 -9.19 -51.15 -2.24
N GLY A 15 -8.58 -52.09 -1.51
CA GLY A 15 -8.11 -51.87 -0.15
C GLY A 15 -7.02 -50.79 -0.07
N VAL A 16 -6.03 -50.85 -0.97
CA VAL A 16 -4.95 -49.85 -1.02
C VAL A 16 -5.48 -48.46 -1.37
N THR A 17 -6.40 -48.34 -2.33
CA THR A 17 -7.02 -47.05 -2.67
C THR A 17 -7.81 -46.48 -1.49
N GLY A 18 -8.54 -47.31 -0.74
CA GLY A 18 -9.25 -46.89 0.47
C GLY A 18 -8.30 -46.38 1.56
N ILE A 19 -7.19 -47.08 1.80
CA ILE A 19 -6.18 -46.66 2.78
C ILE A 19 -5.52 -45.34 2.36
N ILE A 20 -5.13 -45.21 1.08
CA ILE A 20 -4.53 -43.97 0.56
C ILE A 20 -5.52 -42.81 0.69
N SER A 21 -6.80 -43.01 0.33
CA SER A 21 -7.83 -41.99 0.49
C SER A 21 -8.03 -41.59 1.95
N GLY A 22 -7.98 -42.54 2.89
CA GLY A 22 -8.07 -42.27 4.33
C GLY A 22 -6.88 -41.47 4.86
N VAL A 23 -5.66 -41.82 4.44
CA VAL A 23 -4.43 -41.11 4.83
C VAL A 23 -4.40 -39.70 4.23
N VAL A 24 -4.75 -39.54 2.95
CA VAL A 24 -4.82 -38.23 2.29
C VAL A 24 -5.89 -37.37 2.96
N GLY A 25 -7.07 -37.93 3.25
CA GLY A 25 -8.13 -37.22 3.97
C GLY A 25 -7.72 -36.78 5.38
N TYR A 26 -7.02 -37.65 6.12
CA TYR A 26 -6.50 -37.33 7.46
C TYR A 26 -5.43 -36.23 7.42
N LEU A 27 -4.52 -36.29 6.45
CA LEU A 27 -3.52 -35.24 6.25
C LEU A 27 -4.19 -33.92 5.90
N PHE A 28 -5.12 -33.88 4.94
CA PHE A 28 -5.83 -32.67 4.53
C PHE A 28 -6.66 -32.04 5.67
N GLY A 29 -7.34 -32.86 6.47
CA GLY A 29 -8.09 -32.38 7.64
C GLY A 29 -7.20 -31.78 8.72
N LYS A 30 -6.00 -32.33 8.92
CA LYS A 30 -5.03 -31.83 9.90
C LYS A 30 -4.37 -30.51 9.48
N VAL A 31 -4.16 -30.28 8.17
CA VAL A 31 -3.61 -28.98 7.70
C VAL A 31 -4.61 -27.84 7.83
N ASN A 32 -5.91 -28.11 7.69
CA ASN A 32 -6.95 -27.08 7.80
C ASN A 32 -7.30 -26.71 9.26
N ALA A 33 -7.15 -27.65 10.21
CA ALA A 33 -7.42 -27.40 11.62
C ALA A 33 -6.41 -26.44 12.29
N GLY A 34 -5.23 -26.23 11.68
CA GLY A 34 -4.20 -25.33 12.21
C GLY A 34 -4.27 -23.89 11.68
N SER A 35 -5.06 -23.61 10.63
CA SER A 35 -5.08 -22.29 9.97
C SER A 35 -6.26 -21.40 10.36
N ASP A 36 -7.37 -21.97 10.86
CA ASP A 36 -8.59 -21.19 11.14
C ASP A 36 -8.54 -20.46 12.48
N SER A 37 -7.82 -20.97 13.49
CA SER A 37 -7.66 -20.31 14.79
C SER A 37 -6.80 -19.05 14.72
N ASP A 38 -5.68 -19.10 13.98
CA ASP A 38 -4.74 -17.98 13.88
C ASP A 38 -5.25 -16.86 12.97
N ASN A 39 -6.01 -17.23 11.93
CA ASN A 39 -6.63 -16.26 11.03
C ASN A 39 -7.87 -15.61 11.65
N SER A 40 -8.69 -16.34 12.42
CA SER A 40 -9.86 -15.76 13.08
C SER A 40 -9.50 -14.67 14.09
N PHE A 41 -8.42 -14.84 14.86
CA PHE A 41 -7.94 -13.80 15.78
C PHE A 41 -7.50 -12.53 15.02
N GLN A 42 -6.77 -12.70 13.93
CA GLN A 42 -6.34 -11.58 13.08
C GLN A 42 -7.53 -10.87 12.41
N ILE A 43 -8.53 -11.62 11.94
CA ILE A 43 -9.75 -11.06 11.35
C ILE A 43 -10.51 -10.22 12.39
N ASN A 44 -10.71 -10.75 13.60
CA ASN A 44 -11.39 -10.02 14.68
C ASN A 44 -10.59 -8.76 15.08
N LEU A 45 -9.26 -8.84 15.14
CA LEU A 45 -8.40 -7.71 15.45
C LEU A 45 -8.49 -6.61 14.37
N LEU A 46 -8.46 -6.99 13.09
CA LEU A 46 -8.62 -6.06 11.97
C LEU A 46 -10.02 -5.43 11.93
N GLU A 47 -11.06 -6.17 12.30
CA GLU A 47 -12.41 -5.63 12.41
C GLU A 47 -12.52 -4.61 13.56
N ILE A 48 -11.89 -4.90 14.70
CA ILE A 48 -11.79 -3.98 15.84
C ILE A 48 -11.02 -2.70 15.45
N GLU A 49 -9.89 -2.84 14.75
CA GLU A 49 -9.11 -1.67 14.27
C GLU A 49 -9.91 -0.83 13.28
N ASN A 50 -10.62 -1.46 12.33
CA ASN A 50 -11.49 -0.74 11.40
C ASN A 50 -12.64 -0.02 12.11
N ALA A 51 -13.25 -0.65 13.11
CA ALA A 51 -14.30 -0.02 13.91
C ALA A 51 -13.76 1.18 14.70
N LYS A 52 -12.57 1.05 15.28
CA LYS A 52 -11.89 2.15 15.99
C LYS A 52 -11.53 3.29 15.05
N LEU A 53 -10.92 3.00 13.91
CA LEU A 53 -10.56 4.01 12.91
C LEU A 53 -11.78 4.76 12.37
N LYS A 54 -12.90 4.05 12.15
CA LYS A 54 -14.18 4.67 11.77
C LYS A 54 -14.71 5.58 12.88
N ALA A 55 -14.69 5.15 14.13
CA ALA A 55 -15.12 5.96 15.26
C ALA A 55 -14.22 7.20 15.47
N ASP A 56 -12.91 7.07 15.29
CA ASP A 56 -11.94 8.17 15.37
C ASP A 56 -12.14 9.16 14.20
N LEU A 57 -12.44 8.66 12.99
CA LEU A 57 -12.80 9.47 11.84
C LEU A 57 -14.10 10.25 12.07
N ASP A 58 -15.15 9.60 12.55
CA ASP A 58 -16.42 10.25 12.85
C ASP A 58 -16.26 11.28 13.97
N THR A 59 -15.44 10.98 14.97
CA THR A 59 -15.11 11.92 16.05
C THR A 59 -14.35 13.12 15.51
N CYS A 60 -13.32 12.91 14.69
CA CYS A 60 -12.57 13.99 14.04
C CYS A 60 -13.46 14.82 13.12
N LYS A 61 -14.30 14.19 12.30
CA LYS A 61 -15.25 14.86 11.41
C LYS A 61 -16.28 15.68 12.19
N LYS A 62 -16.79 15.13 13.31
CA LYS A 62 -17.70 15.83 14.21
C LYS A 62 -17.01 17.03 14.86
N ARG A 63 -15.75 16.88 15.29
CA ARG A 63 -14.93 17.99 15.81
C ARG A 63 -14.66 19.05 14.75
N LEU A 64 -14.37 18.65 13.51
CA LEU A 64 -14.18 19.55 12.37
C LEU A 64 -15.47 20.33 12.06
N SER A 65 -16.62 19.68 12.14
CA SER A 65 -17.94 20.31 11.90
C SER A 65 -18.45 21.15 13.08
N ALA A 66 -18.04 20.84 14.31
CA ALA A 66 -18.38 21.60 15.51
C ALA A 66 -17.43 22.79 15.74
N ALA A 67 -16.24 22.78 15.14
CA ALA A 67 -15.36 23.93 15.04
C ALA A 67 -15.85 24.84 13.90
N LYS A 68 -16.86 25.68 14.18
CA LYS A 68 -17.23 26.81 13.30
C LYS A 68 -16.01 27.74 13.11
N PRO A 69 -15.89 28.39 11.94
CA PRO A 69 -14.64 28.99 11.48
C PRO A 69 -14.31 30.22 12.32
N SER A 70 -13.11 30.24 12.88
CA SER A 70 -12.47 31.51 13.24
C SER A 70 -12.27 32.28 11.95
N LYS A 71 -13.01 33.38 11.80
CA LYS A 71 -12.82 34.40 10.77
C LYS A 71 -11.35 34.79 10.71
N GLU A 72 -10.67 34.40 9.64
CA GLU A 72 -9.50 35.11 9.15
C GLU A 72 -9.88 35.63 7.75
N ASN A 73 -9.91 36.96 7.62
CA ASN A 73 -10.31 37.66 6.42
C ASN A 73 -9.40 37.27 5.25
N VAL A 74 -9.93 36.57 4.26
CA VAL A 74 -9.42 36.64 2.89
C VAL A 74 -10.60 36.89 1.96
N ILE A 75 -10.53 38.04 1.31
CA ILE A 75 -11.48 38.59 0.35
C ILE A 75 -11.57 37.66 -0.88
N ASP A 76 -12.79 37.21 -1.18
CA ASP A 76 -13.45 36.69 -2.41
C ASP A 76 -12.65 36.39 -3.71
N PRO A 77 -13.13 35.50 -4.64
CA PRO A 77 -14.52 35.03 -4.84
C PRO A 77 -14.73 33.50 -4.88
N PRO A 78 -15.99 33.01 -4.92
CA PRO A 78 -16.36 31.63 -4.61
C PRO A 78 -16.19 30.73 -5.83
N VAL A 79 -15.41 29.65 -5.69
CA VAL A 79 -15.33 28.62 -6.73
C VAL A 79 -15.99 27.34 -6.24
N PRO A 80 -16.99 26.82 -6.98
CA PRO A 80 -17.88 25.75 -6.54
C PRO A 80 -17.17 24.41 -6.36
N ILE A 81 -17.65 23.67 -5.37
CA ILE A 81 -17.33 22.28 -5.04
C ILE A 81 -17.77 21.39 -6.22
N SER A 82 -16.95 21.31 -7.28
CA SER A 82 -17.10 20.31 -8.34
C SER A 82 -15.79 20.21 -9.13
N LYS A 83 -15.16 19.02 -9.08
CA LYS A 83 -13.79 18.66 -9.53
C LYS A 83 -12.69 18.90 -8.48
N LEU A 84 -12.72 18.07 -7.45
CA LEU A 84 -11.70 17.98 -6.39
C LEU A 84 -10.40 17.36 -6.94
N ALA A 85 -9.62 18.12 -7.72
CA ALA A 85 -8.18 17.90 -7.75
C ALA A 85 -7.62 18.49 -6.44
N PRO A 86 -6.77 17.78 -5.68
CA PRO A 86 -6.12 18.38 -4.54
C PRO A 86 -5.24 19.53 -5.04
N THR A 87 -5.59 20.76 -4.68
CA THR A 87 -4.77 21.93 -5.01
C THR A 87 -3.56 21.95 -4.09
N PHE A 88 -2.38 22.18 -4.65
CA PHE A 88 -1.13 22.18 -3.87
C PHE A 88 -1.12 23.30 -2.81
N HIS A 89 -1.06 22.91 -1.54
CA HIS A 89 -0.95 23.83 -0.40
C HIS A 89 0.51 24.03 0.04
N ALA A 90 1.20 24.98 -0.60
CA ALA A 90 2.63 25.24 -0.37
C ALA A 90 2.98 25.61 1.09
N ASN A 91 2.06 26.27 1.81
CA ASN A 91 2.29 26.67 3.21
C ASN A 91 2.31 25.47 4.16
N GLU A 92 1.45 24.47 3.92
CA GLU A 92 1.40 23.25 4.72
C GLU A 92 2.64 22.39 4.47
N ALA A 93 3.03 22.25 3.20
CA ALA A 93 4.26 21.59 2.79
C ALA A 93 5.50 22.22 3.47
N LYS A 94 5.57 23.55 3.49
CA LYS A 94 6.64 24.30 4.18
C LYS A 94 6.64 24.07 5.69
N THR A 95 5.46 23.99 6.30
CA THR A 95 5.34 23.77 7.75
C THR A 95 5.78 22.36 8.14
N ALA A 96 5.47 21.34 7.33
CA ALA A 96 5.85 19.96 7.61
C ALA A 96 7.35 19.69 7.41
N PHE A 97 7.95 20.25 6.36
CA PHE A 97 9.33 19.95 5.97
C PHE A 97 10.36 21.03 6.32
N GLY A 98 9.91 22.18 6.82
CA GLY A 98 10.77 23.34 7.12
C GLY A 98 11.41 24.00 5.89
N LYS A 99 11.09 23.54 4.66
CA LYS A 99 11.66 24.02 3.40
C LYS A 99 10.55 24.35 2.40
N SER A 100 10.83 25.30 1.49
CA SER A 100 9.90 25.58 0.39
C SER A 100 9.92 24.42 -0.60
N ILE A 101 8.74 23.83 -0.83
CA ILE A 101 8.53 22.74 -1.77
C ILE A 101 7.85 23.32 -3.01
N LYS A 102 8.34 22.94 -4.19
CA LYS A 102 7.70 23.28 -5.46
C LYS A 102 6.63 22.24 -5.77
N GLU A 103 5.55 22.69 -6.40
CA GLU A 103 4.52 21.77 -6.87
C GLU A 103 5.12 20.72 -7.81
N ASN A 104 4.74 19.45 -7.63
CA ASN A 104 5.22 18.31 -8.42
C ASN A 104 6.73 18.06 -8.35
N ASP A 105 7.42 18.60 -7.35
CA ASP A 105 8.83 18.27 -7.09
C ASP A 105 8.94 16.82 -6.59
N LEU A 106 9.42 15.91 -7.45
CA LEU A 106 9.49 14.49 -7.12
C LEU A 106 10.57 14.19 -6.07
N LYS A 107 11.53 15.10 -5.87
CA LYS A 107 12.59 14.95 -4.85
C LYS A 107 12.06 15.06 -3.42
N ILE A 108 10.78 15.37 -3.23
CA ILE A 108 10.15 15.24 -1.92
C ILE A 108 10.02 13.78 -1.48
N VAL A 109 10.00 12.83 -2.42
CA VAL A 109 9.94 11.40 -2.15
C VAL A 109 11.33 10.88 -1.77
N GLU A 110 11.43 10.21 -0.63
CA GLU A 110 12.68 9.61 -0.17
C GLU A 110 13.18 8.56 -1.17
N GLY A 111 14.46 8.68 -1.53
CA GLY A 111 15.09 7.84 -2.56
C GLY A 111 15.06 8.43 -3.97
N ILE A 112 14.24 9.45 -4.25
CA ILE A 112 14.26 10.16 -5.55
C ILE A 112 15.21 11.35 -5.47
N GLY A 113 16.41 11.18 -6.03
CA GLY A 113 17.36 12.28 -6.25
C GLY A 113 17.14 13.02 -7.58
N PRO A 114 17.88 14.12 -7.85
CA PRO A 114 17.75 14.90 -9.08
C PRO A 114 17.90 14.07 -10.37
N LYS A 115 18.82 13.09 -10.37
CA LYS A 115 19.05 12.20 -11.52
C LYS A 115 17.95 11.16 -11.73
N ILE A 116 17.20 10.83 -10.68
CA ILE A 116 16.06 9.91 -10.77
C ILE A 116 14.83 10.70 -11.22
N GLU A 117 14.60 11.88 -10.65
CA GLU A 117 13.58 12.82 -11.13
C GLU A 117 13.71 13.07 -12.64
N GLU A 118 14.91 13.41 -13.12
CA GLU A 118 15.18 13.57 -14.55
C GLU A 118 14.90 12.30 -15.37
N LEU A 119 15.15 11.11 -14.81
CA LEU A 119 14.87 9.85 -15.47
C LEU A 119 13.35 9.64 -15.61
N PHE A 120 12.59 9.84 -14.53
CA PHE A 120 11.13 9.73 -14.53
C PHE A 120 10.47 10.74 -15.47
N HIS A 121 11.01 11.96 -15.54
CA HIS A 121 10.53 12.97 -16.48
C HIS A 121 10.67 12.55 -17.96
N LYS A 122 11.67 11.71 -18.30
CA LYS A 122 11.82 11.14 -19.66
C LYS A 122 10.76 10.09 -19.98
N PHE A 123 10.15 9.49 -18.96
CA PHE A 123 9.03 8.56 -19.07
C PHE A 123 7.68 9.26 -18.87
N ASP A 124 7.63 10.59 -19.00
CA ASP A 124 6.45 11.44 -18.81
C ASP A 124 5.82 11.40 -17.41
N ILE A 125 6.52 10.84 -16.42
CA ILE A 125 6.13 10.89 -15.01
C ILE A 125 6.71 12.17 -14.40
N LYS A 126 5.94 13.26 -14.50
CA LYS A 126 6.37 14.63 -14.10
C LYS A 126 5.62 15.18 -12.89
N THR A 127 4.62 14.45 -12.38
CA THR A 127 3.72 14.91 -11.32
C THR A 127 3.61 13.89 -10.20
N TRP A 128 3.30 14.35 -9.00
CA TRP A 128 3.03 13.43 -7.87
C TRP A 128 1.87 12.49 -8.18
N LYS A 129 0.86 12.99 -8.91
CA LYS A 129 -0.25 12.18 -9.39
C LYS A 129 0.22 11.05 -10.31
N ALA A 130 0.97 11.37 -11.35
CA ALA A 130 1.47 10.38 -12.30
C ALA A 130 2.33 9.33 -11.59
N LEU A 131 3.21 9.77 -10.68
CA LEU A 131 4.05 8.86 -9.90
C LEU A 131 3.22 7.99 -8.94
N SER A 132 2.14 8.53 -8.35
CA SER A 132 1.24 7.77 -7.46
C SER A 132 0.41 6.70 -8.17
N GLU A 133 0.12 6.92 -9.46
CA GLU A 133 -0.60 5.99 -10.33
C GLU A 133 0.34 4.96 -10.97
N THR A 134 1.66 5.18 -10.87
CA THR A 134 2.68 4.25 -11.36
C THR A 134 2.90 3.13 -10.35
N SER A 135 2.98 1.88 -10.79
CA SER A 135 3.30 0.77 -9.90
C SER A 135 4.78 0.74 -9.50
N ALA A 136 5.09 0.12 -8.37
CA ALA A 136 6.48 -0.08 -7.95
C ALA A 136 7.31 -0.85 -9.01
N ASP A 137 6.69 -1.80 -9.70
CA ASP A 137 7.32 -2.58 -10.77
C ASP A 137 7.69 -1.70 -11.97
N THR A 138 6.77 -0.84 -12.42
CA THR A 138 7.05 0.12 -13.50
C THR A 138 8.12 1.12 -13.08
N CYS A 139 8.10 1.59 -11.83
CA CYS A 139 9.18 2.42 -11.29
C CYS A 139 10.54 1.68 -11.34
N GLN A 140 10.55 0.38 -11.02
CA GLN A 140 11.75 -0.44 -11.10
C GLN A 140 12.25 -0.63 -12.54
N GLU A 141 11.35 -0.81 -13.50
CA GLU A 141 11.67 -0.86 -14.94
C GLU A 141 12.30 0.45 -15.42
N VAL A 142 11.73 1.59 -15.01
CA VAL A 142 12.28 2.92 -15.30
C VAL A 142 13.71 3.03 -14.75
N LEU A 143 13.96 2.62 -13.50
CA LEU A 143 15.31 2.62 -12.93
C LEU A 143 16.28 1.69 -13.67
N ASN A 144 15.81 0.51 -14.08
CA ASN A 144 16.60 -0.45 -14.83
C ASN A 144 17.03 0.12 -16.19
N SER A 145 16.16 0.90 -16.85
CA SER A 145 16.49 1.59 -18.11
C SER A 145 17.60 2.64 -17.93
N GLY A 146 17.71 3.24 -16.75
CA GLY A 146 18.74 4.21 -16.40
C GLY A 146 20.13 3.59 -16.15
N GLY A 147 20.20 2.27 -16.01
CA GLY A 147 21.43 1.50 -15.82
C GLY A 147 21.74 1.13 -14.36
N LYS A 148 22.82 0.35 -14.17
CA LYS A 148 23.17 -0.30 -12.89
C LYS A 148 23.29 0.64 -11.68
N ARG A 149 23.59 1.93 -11.91
CA ARG A 149 23.75 2.94 -10.87
C ARG A 149 22.49 3.18 -10.02
N TYR A 150 21.31 2.85 -10.55
CA TYR A 150 20.05 3.08 -9.86
C TYR A 150 19.52 1.86 -9.10
N ARG A 151 20.17 0.69 -9.22
CA ARG A 151 19.74 -0.56 -8.57
C ARG A 151 19.82 -0.55 -7.04
N ILE A 152 20.52 0.42 -6.46
CA ILE A 152 20.65 0.57 -5.01
C ILE A 152 19.39 1.21 -4.42
N HIS A 153 18.58 1.89 -5.23
CA HIS A 153 17.35 2.51 -4.80
C HIS A 153 16.18 1.51 -4.88
N ASP A 154 15.36 1.49 -3.84
CA ASP A 154 14.13 0.71 -3.79
C ASP A 154 12.92 1.61 -4.11
N PRO A 155 12.22 1.39 -5.23
CA PRO A 155 11.05 2.18 -5.62
C PRO A 155 9.74 1.77 -4.91
N ALA A 156 9.74 0.72 -4.08
CA ALA A 156 8.51 0.15 -3.51
C ALA A 156 7.62 1.18 -2.78
N SER A 157 8.24 2.16 -2.11
CA SER A 157 7.51 3.19 -1.36
C SER A 157 7.21 4.46 -2.15
N TRP A 158 7.75 4.63 -3.37
CA TRP A 158 7.65 5.88 -4.11
C TRP A 158 6.23 6.24 -4.52
N PRO A 159 5.41 5.32 -5.08
CA PRO A 159 4.03 5.65 -5.45
C PRO A 159 3.20 6.08 -4.24
N MET A 160 3.39 5.42 -3.09
CA MET A 160 2.70 5.74 -1.85
C MET A 160 3.09 7.13 -1.31
N GLN A 161 4.39 7.44 -1.29
CA GLN A 161 4.86 8.77 -0.88
C GLN A 161 4.38 9.86 -1.82
N ALA A 162 4.39 9.61 -3.13
CA ALA A 162 3.87 10.52 -4.14
C ALA A 162 2.37 10.75 -3.98
N LYS A 163 1.61 9.70 -3.62
CA LYS A 163 0.18 9.83 -3.30
C LYS A 163 -0.06 10.76 -2.13
N MET A 164 0.69 10.60 -1.03
CA MET A 164 0.59 11.49 0.13
C MET A 164 0.94 12.94 -0.23
N ALA A 165 1.94 13.17 -1.08
CA ALA A 165 2.28 14.50 -1.59
C ALA A 165 1.16 15.09 -2.47
N TYR A 166 0.58 14.28 -3.36
CA TYR A 166 -0.52 14.68 -4.22
C TYR A 166 -1.78 15.04 -3.43
N GLU A 167 -2.13 14.24 -2.40
CA GLU A 167 -3.30 14.46 -1.55
C GLU A 167 -3.09 15.56 -0.50
N GLY A 168 -1.88 16.14 -0.40
CA GLY A 168 -1.56 17.19 0.56
C GLY A 168 -1.35 16.68 1.99
N HIS A 169 -1.10 15.38 2.18
CA HIS A 169 -0.81 14.76 3.47
C HIS A 169 0.63 15.02 3.95
N TRP A 170 1.05 16.29 3.96
CA TRP A 170 2.42 16.74 4.21
C TRP A 170 2.97 16.30 5.56
N LYS A 171 2.15 16.42 6.62
CA LYS A 171 2.53 16.02 7.98
C LYS A 171 2.75 14.50 8.06
N GLN A 172 1.84 13.72 7.49
CA GLN A 172 1.95 12.26 7.46
C GLN A 172 3.16 11.80 6.65
N LEU A 173 3.42 12.44 5.51
CA LEU A 173 4.60 12.16 4.70
C LEU A 173 5.90 12.44 5.48
N ALA A 174 5.98 13.58 6.16
CA ALA A 174 7.16 13.92 6.97
C ALA A 174 7.38 12.92 8.12
N GLU A 175 6.32 12.56 8.86
CA GLU A 175 6.37 11.56 9.94
C GLU A 175 6.77 10.17 9.41
N TRP A 176 6.21 9.77 8.26
CA TRP A 176 6.57 8.51 7.60
C TRP A 176 8.04 8.49 7.23
N GLN A 177 8.55 9.55 6.61
CA GLN A 177 9.94 9.66 6.19
C GLN A 177 10.89 9.64 7.39
N GLU A 178 10.57 10.35 8.47
CA GLU A 178 11.39 10.35 9.68
C GLU A 178 11.48 8.95 10.31
N LYS A 179 10.34 8.24 10.39
CA LYS A 179 10.28 6.88 10.94
C LYS A 179 11.10 5.87 10.12
N HIS A 180 11.13 6.01 8.79
CA HIS A 180 11.81 5.07 7.89
C HIS A 180 13.27 5.46 7.60
N ARG A 181 13.65 6.75 7.76
CA ARG A 181 15.04 7.22 7.66
C ARG A 181 15.92 6.66 8.79
N ALA A 182 15.35 6.38 9.96
CA ALA A 182 16.05 5.87 11.13
C ALA A 182 16.47 4.38 11.07
N GLY A 183 16.40 3.73 9.91
CA GLY A 183 17.04 2.42 9.68
C GLY A 183 16.27 1.20 10.17
N LYS A 184 14.95 1.15 9.97
CA LYS A 184 14.19 -0.11 10.03
C LYS A 184 13.84 -0.58 8.63
N TYR A 185 14.78 -1.33 8.05
CA TYR A 185 14.53 -2.29 6.97
C TYR A 185 14.58 -3.69 7.58
#